data_AF-A0A9W2YHD8-F1
#
_entry.id   AF-A0A9W2YHD8-F1
#
_cell.length_a   1.000
_cell.length_b   1.000
_cell.length_c   1.000
_cell.angle_alpha   90.00
_cell.angle_beta   90.00
_cell.angle_gamma   90.00
#
_symmetry.space_group_name_H-M   'P 1'
#
loop_
_entity.id
_entity.type
_entity.pdbx_description
1 polymer ?
#
loop_
_entity_poly.entity_id
_entity_poly.type
_entity_poly.pdbx_seq_one_letter_code
_entity_poly.pdbx_strand_id
1 'polypeptide(L)'
;MQTFVGNKWTNINARYKDFNQLPEFLECMSSLTGMIIVEEVNKTSHTTTTGSGFIHKIRRVNQKDCPCHECSKNGNQEKGFAILTVTTVLHVFDKETKKALETGMIVENWEPKNTKVRLFYDEENEENKTFIYGYKLLETDKEINIQSDWCSVECVTHDMKLVQELEAKLNKYMELQGEIYRKSKELSLNDLVIIIGHPHGGPKMISVGEHTNKKILKEVRNYQQWCSYEYDNITCFGNSGSPIFILGQPLCGFGYWFGHPHNHSKCFTVDEKEVKGGCSSVGVEHFVETN
;
A
#
# COMPACT_ATOMS: atom_id res chain seq x y z
N MET A 1 4.90 -12.56 24.77
CA MET A 1 5.26 -13.21 23.50
C MET A 1 3.98 -13.75 22.90
N GLN A 2 3.34 -13.00 21.99
CA GLN A 2 2.12 -13.47 21.33
C GLN A 2 2.52 -14.51 20.28
N THR A 3 2.61 -15.77 20.70
CA THR A 3 2.70 -16.90 19.76
C THR A 3 1.36 -17.07 19.02
N PHE A 4 1.39 -17.74 17.87
CA PHE A 4 0.20 -18.12 17.08
C PHE A 4 -0.86 -18.95 17.83
N VAL A 5 -0.62 -19.33 19.09
CA VAL A 5 -1.58 -20.01 19.96
C VAL A 5 -2.59 -18.99 20.48
N GLY A 6 -3.83 -19.05 19.95
CA GLY A 6 -4.94 -18.18 20.36
C GLY A 6 -5.10 -16.90 19.55
N ASN A 7 -4.33 -16.71 18.48
CA ASN A 7 -4.45 -15.55 17.58
C ASN A 7 -5.22 -15.94 16.29
N LYS A 8 -5.86 -14.97 15.62
CA LYS A 8 -6.60 -15.08 14.34
C LYS A 8 -5.79 -15.64 13.14
N TRP A 9 -4.54 -16.05 13.36
CA TRP A 9 -3.56 -16.48 12.36
C TRP A 9 -3.41 -18.02 12.27
N THR A 10 -4.41 -18.81 12.68
CA THR A 10 -4.33 -20.27 12.82
C THR A 10 -4.04 -21.04 11.53
N ASN A 11 -4.22 -20.41 10.35
CA ASN A 11 -4.11 -21.06 9.04
C ASN A 11 -2.76 -20.86 8.33
N ILE A 12 -1.79 -20.20 8.97
CA ILE A 12 -0.45 -20.09 8.36
C ILE A 12 0.29 -21.42 8.46
N ASN A 13 0.98 -21.80 7.37
CA ASN A 13 1.75 -23.05 7.33
C ASN A 13 2.72 -23.12 8.52
N ALA A 14 2.85 -24.32 9.11
CA ALA A 14 3.69 -24.55 10.29
C ALA A 14 5.13 -24.06 10.12
N ARG A 15 5.69 -24.11 8.90
CA ARG A 15 7.05 -23.61 8.61
C ARG A 15 7.25 -22.11 8.89
N TYR A 16 6.17 -21.32 8.91
CA TYR A 16 6.23 -19.89 9.21
C TYR A 16 5.98 -19.57 10.68
N LYS A 17 5.67 -20.56 11.52
CA LYS A 17 5.41 -20.33 12.96
C LYS A 17 6.64 -19.86 13.72
N ASP A 18 7.83 -20.12 13.19
CA ASP A 18 9.08 -19.64 13.78
C ASP A 18 9.23 -18.11 13.68
N PHE A 19 8.49 -17.43 12.79
CA PHE A 19 8.48 -15.97 12.71
C PHE A 19 7.63 -15.36 13.83
N ASN A 20 8.16 -15.34 15.05
CA ASN A 20 7.51 -14.78 16.23
C ASN A 20 7.14 -13.30 16.10
N GLN A 21 7.85 -12.56 15.23
CA GLN A 21 7.62 -11.15 14.91
C GLN A 21 6.41 -10.93 14.01
N LEU A 22 5.99 -11.95 13.25
CA LEU A 22 5.02 -11.80 12.18
C LEU A 22 3.67 -11.25 12.65
N PRO A 23 3.09 -11.68 13.80
CA PRO A 23 1.84 -11.10 14.27
C PRO A 23 1.91 -9.59 14.52
N GLU A 24 2.93 -9.11 15.25
CA GLU A 24 3.11 -7.68 15.54
C GLU A 24 3.42 -6.88 14.27
N PHE A 25 4.19 -7.46 13.36
CA PHE A 25 4.47 -6.88 12.05
C PHE A 25 3.18 -6.65 11.26
N LEU A 26 2.30 -7.66 11.22
CA LEU A 26 1.03 -7.58 10.50
C LEU A 26 0.03 -6.62 11.18
N GLU A 27 0.09 -6.46 12.50
CA GLU A 27 -0.67 -5.41 13.20
C GLU A 27 -0.21 -4.01 12.81
N CYS A 28 1.11 -3.79 12.72
CA CYS A 28 1.65 -2.52 12.23
C CYS A 28 1.26 -2.28 10.77
N MET A 29 1.43 -3.29 9.92
CA MET A 29 1.05 -3.23 8.50
C MET A 29 -0.42 -2.88 8.34
N SER A 30 -1.30 -3.56 9.09
CA SER A 30 -2.74 -3.31 9.13
C SER A 30 -3.08 -1.88 9.59
N SER A 31 -2.38 -1.35 10.58
CA SER A 31 -2.60 0.02 11.09
C SER A 31 -2.20 1.09 10.07
N LEU A 32 -1.21 0.78 9.22
CA LEU A 32 -0.69 1.67 8.17
C LEU A 32 -1.47 1.51 6.85
N THR A 33 -2.31 0.47 6.71
CA THR A 33 -3.22 0.29 5.58
C THR A 33 -4.48 1.10 5.79
N GLY A 34 -4.77 2.00 4.85
CA GLY A 34 -5.99 2.79 4.81
C GLY A 34 -6.88 2.46 3.62
N MET A 35 -8.17 2.74 3.76
CA MET A 35 -9.14 2.66 2.67
C MET A 35 -9.17 3.99 1.91
N ILE A 36 -8.74 3.97 0.65
CA ILE A 36 -8.82 5.12 -0.25
C ILE A 36 -10.27 5.26 -0.70
N ILE A 37 -10.79 6.48 -0.63
CA ILE A 37 -12.10 6.86 -1.10
C ILE A 37 -11.92 8.04 -2.06
N VAL A 38 -12.39 7.89 -3.28
CA VAL A 38 -12.41 8.94 -4.31
C VAL A 38 -13.86 9.29 -4.60
N GLU A 39 -14.22 10.55 -4.33
CA GLU A 39 -15.58 11.09 -4.50
C GLU A 39 -15.64 12.03 -5.70
N GLU A 40 -16.32 11.61 -6.75
CA GLU A 40 -16.56 12.46 -7.92
C GLU A 40 -17.97 13.01 -7.88
N VAL A 41 -18.07 14.33 -7.82
CA VAL A 41 -19.34 15.06 -7.89
C VAL A 41 -19.44 15.71 -9.27
N ASN A 42 -20.28 15.13 -10.13
CA ASN A 42 -20.72 15.76 -11.37
C ASN A 42 -22.11 16.38 -11.18
N LYS A 43 -22.54 17.26 -12.11
CA LYS A 43 -23.85 17.94 -12.04
C LYS A 43 -25.05 16.99 -11.92
N THR A 44 -24.90 15.71 -12.28
CA THR A 44 -25.97 14.72 -12.39
C THR A 44 -25.70 13.41 -11.62
N SER A 45 -24.51 13.21 -11.06
CA SER A 45 -24.17 11.98 -10.35
C SER A 45 -23.09 12.19 -9.29
N HIS A 46 -23.18 11.43 -8.21
CA HIS A 46 -22.12 11.25 -7.22
C HIS A 46 -21.63 9.82 -7.34
N THR A 47 -20.37 9.63 -7.75
CA THR A 47 -19.75 8.31 -7.83
C THR A 47 -18.63 8.21 -6.81
N THR A 48 -18.61 7.11 -6.07
CA THR A 48 -17.56 6.80 -5.10
C THR A 48 -16.80 5.58 -5.56
N THR A 49 -15.49 5.74 -5.74
CA THR A 49 -14.56 4.63 -6.00
C THR A 49 -13.75 4.37 -4.74
N THR A 50 -13.48 3.10 -4.45
CA THR A 50 -12.72 2.68 -3.28
C THR A 50 -11.51 1.86 -3.67
N GLY A 51 -10.43 2.01 -2.92
CA GLY A 51 -9.24 1.18 -3.02
C GLY A 51 -8.54 1.07 -1.67
N SER A 52 -7.35 0.51 -1.69
CA SER A 52 -6.48 0.41 -0.52
C SER A 52 -5.21 1.20 -0.75
N GLY A 53 -4.58 1.65 0.33
CA GLY A 53 -3.29 2.30 0.27
C GLY A 53 -2.49 2.06 1.53
N PHE A 54 -1.17 2.19 1.43
CA PHE A 54 -0.26 1.97 2.54
C PHE A 54 0.53 3.23 2.87
N ILE A 55 0.50 3.65 4.14
CA ILE A 55 1.26 4.78 4.63
C ILE A 55 2.73 4.36 4.71
N HIS A 56 3.50 4.87 3.77
CA HIS A 56 4.87 4.48 3.56
C HIS A 56 5.87 5.47 4.16
N LYS A 57 5.50 6.75 4.20
CA LYS A 57 6.36 7.83 4.70
C LYS A 57 5.54 8.90 5.38
N ILE A 58 6.07 9.44 6.46
CA ILE A 58 5.44 10.53 7.22
C ILE A 58 6.47 11.65 7.37
N ARG A 59 6.05 12.89 7.08
CA ARG A 59 6.89 14.09 7.19
C ARG A 59 6.14 15.17 7.96
N ARG A 60 6.65 15.55 9.14
CA ARG A 60 6.16 16.72 9.88
C ARG A 60 6.61 17.99 9.18
N VAL A 61 5.69 18.94 9.00
CA VAL A 61 5.94 20.21 8.32
C VAL A 61 5.59 21.36 9.27
N ASN A 62 6.60 22.16 9.59
CA ASN A 62 6.49 23.33 10.45
C ASN A 62 6.36 24.63 9.63
N GLN A 63 5.65 24.58 8.50
CA GLN A 63 5.41 25.75 7.64
C GLN A 63 4.06 26.39 7.97
N LYS A 64 3.93 27.69 7.68
CA LYS A 64 2.70 28.45 7.92
C LYS A 64 1.57 28.08 6.95
N ASP A 65 1.93 27.72 5.71
CA ASP A 65 0.95 27.49 4.66
C ASP A 65 0.71 25.99 4.46
N CYS A 66 -0.36 25.49 5.08
CA CYS A 66 -0.83 24.14 4.82
C CYS A 66 -1.47 24.06 3.44
N PRO A 67 -1.08 23.10 2.59
CA PRO A 67 -1.57 23.05 1.22
C PRO A 67 -2.87 22.22 1.09
N CYS A 68 -3.49 21.81 2.20
CA CYS A 68 -4.75 21.08 2.15
C CYS A 68 -5.91 22.03 1.77
N HIS A 69 -6.89 21.47 1.07
CA HIS A 69 -8.03 22.22 0.57
C HIS A 69 -8.94 22.77 1.67
N GLU A 70 -8.95 22.17 2.86
CA GLU A 70 -9.73 22.65 4.01
C GLU A 70 -9.15 23.94 4.61
N CYS A 71 -7.83 24.00 4.78
CA CYS A 71 -7.14 25.21 5.27
C CYS A 71 -7.28 26.38 4.29
N SER A 72 -7.24 26.11 2.98
CA SER A 72 -7.48 27.15 1.97
C SER A 72 -8.89 27.75 2.04
N LYS A 73 -9.91 26.96 2.43
CA LYS A 73 -11.30 27.43 2.56
C LYS A 73 -11.55 28.18 3.87
N ASN A 74 -10.99 27.69 4.97
CA ASN A 74 -11.34 28.15 6.31
C ASN A 74 -10.45 29.29 6.83
N GLY A 75 -9.39 29.68 6.09
CA GLY A 75 -8.48 30.78 6.47
C GLY A 75 -7.69 30.54 7.77
N ASN A 76 -7.76 29.34 8.33
CA ASN A 76 -7.19 29.00 9.63
C ASN A 76 -5.78 28.43 9.42
N GLN A 77 -4.75 29.26 9.62
CA GLN A 77 -3.33 28.92 9.46
C GLN A 77 -2.65 28.57 10.79
N GLU A 78 -3.29 27.79 11.65
CA GLU A 78 -2.65 27.39 12.90
C GLU A 78 -2.58 25.88 13.09
N LYS A 79 -1.36 25.47 13.48
CA LYS A 79 -0.85 24.16 13.91
C LYS A 79 -0.13 23.40 12.80
N GLY A 80 1.08 22.94 13.13
CA GLY A 80 1.90 22.13 12.23
C GLY A 80 1.10 20.96 11.67
N PHE A 81 1.38 20.60 10.43
CA PHE A 81 0.71 19.50 9.74
C PHE A 81 1.73 18.43 9.39
N ALA A 82 1.25 17.25 9.03
CA ALA A 82 2.07 16.20 8.47
C ALA A 82 1.62 15.87 7.05
N ILE A 83 2.60 15.52 6.22
CA ILE A 83 2.40 14.94 4.91
C ILE A 83 2.65 13.44 5.02
N LEU A 84 1.68 12.64 4.61
CA LEU A 84 1.74 11.19 4.58
C LEU A 84 1.78 10.73 3.13
N THR A 85 2.81 10.00 2.74
CA THR A 85 2.89 9.38 1.41
C THR A 85 2.21 8.02 1.49
N VAL A 86 1.16 7.85 0.69
CA VAL A 86 0.37 6.62 0.56
C VAL A 86 0.67 5.99 -0.78
N THR A 87 1.18 4.75 -0.77
CA THR A 87 1.42 3.97 -2.00
C THR A 87 0.19 3.15 -2.34
N THR A 88 -0.15 3.08 -3.62
CA THR A 88 -1.35 2.41 -4.14
C THR A 88 -1.18 2.15 -5.65
N VAL A 89 -2.28 1.97 -6.38
CA VAL A 89 -2.31 1.82 -7.83
C VAL A 89 -3.19 2.88 -8.50
N LEU A 90 -2.81 3.29 -9.71
CA LEU A 90 -3.37 4.42 -10.46
C LEU A 90 -4.84 4.25 -10.78
N HIS A 91 -5.28 3.04 -11.13
CA HIS A 91 -6.68 2.80 -11.50
C HIS A 91 -7.65 2.91 -10.33
N VAL A 92 -7.17 3.09 -9.09
CA VAL A 92 -8.04 3.52 -7.98
C VAL A 92 -8.55 4.95 -8.20
N PHE A 93 -7.80 5.78 -8.92
CA PHE A 93 -8.11 7.18 -9.20
C PHE A 93 -8.69 7.42 -10.60
N ASP A 94 -8.74 6.39 -11.45
CA ASP A 94 -9.07 6.55 -12.86
C ASP A 94 -10.07 5.49 -13.34
N LYS A 95 -11.22 5.96 -13.84
CA LYS A 95 -12.26 5.12 -14.44
C LYS A 95 -11.79 4.48 -15.75
N GLU A 96 -10.91 5.14 -16.49
CA GLU A 96 -10.25 4.60 -17.66
C GLU A 96 -9.07 3.70 -17.24
N THR A 97 -9.34 2.74 -16.36
CA THR A 97 -8.37 1.81 -15.75
C THR A 97 -7.41 1.24 -16.80
N LYS A 98 -7.92 0.76 -17.95
CA LYS A 98 -7.06 0.19 -19.00
C LYS A 98 -6.01 1.18 -19.51
N LYS A 99 -6.42 2.42 -19.76
CA LYS A 99 -5.52 3.45 -20.28
C LYS A 99 -4.58 3.97 -19.18
N ALA A 100 -5.03 4.02 -17.93
CA ALA A 100 -4.15 4.29 -16.79
C ALA A 100 -3.06 3.21 -16.63
N LEU A 101 -3.43 1.92 -16.73
CA LEU A 101 -2.52 0.78 -16.70
C LEU A 101 -1.52 0.81 -17.88
N GLU A 102 -1.97 1.21 -19.07
CA GLU A 102 -1.14 1.25 -20.28
C GLU A 102 -0.17 2.44 -20.32
N THR A 103 -0.61 3.60 -19.83
CA THR A 103 0.14 4.86 -19.94
C THR A 103 0.92 5.24 -18.69
N GLY A 104 0.62 4.64 -17.53
CA GLY A 104 1.17 5.06 -16.24
C GLY A 104 0.73 6.47 -15.84
N MET A 105 -0.37 6.97 -16.41
CA MET A 105 -0.91 8.31 -16.21
C MET A 105 -2.40 8.26 -15.89
N ILE A 106 -2.84 9.15 -15.00
CA ILE A 106 -4.27 9.42 -14.85
C ILE A 106 -4.73 10.18 -16.10
N VAL A 107 -5.73 9.62 -16.76
CA VAL A 107 -6.34 10.10 -18.00
C VAL A 107 -7.45 11.10 -17.68
N GLU A 108 -8.28 10.79 -16.69
CA GLU A 108 -9.33 11.68 -16.25
C GLU A 108 -8.79 12.79 -15.33
N ASN A 109 -9.56 13.88 -15.19
CA ASN A 109 -9.19 14.98 -14.30
C ASN A 109 -9.44 14.58 -12.83
N TRP A 110 -8.59 13.71 -12.29
CA TRP A 110 -8.54 13.46 -10.87
C TRP A 110 -8.02 14.70 -10.13
N GLU A 111 -8.78 15.15 -9.13
CA GLU A 111 -8.36 16.21 -8.23
C GLU A 111 -8.09 15.64 -6.83
N PRO A 112 -6.91 15.89 -6.23
CA PRO A 112 -6.58 15.36 -4.91
C PRO A 112 -7.60 15.69 -3.81
N LYS A 113 -8.30 16.83 -3.90
CA LYS A 113 -9.33 17.26 -2.93
C LYS A 113 -10.53 16.30 -2.86
N ASN A 114 -10.73 15.49 -3.89
CA ASN A 114 -11.79 14.49 -3.97
C ASN A 114 -11.38 13.16 -3.32
N THR A 115 -10.16 13.07 -2.79
CA THR A 115 -9.61 11.86 -2.20
C THR A 115 -9.48 12.02 -0.69
N LYS A 116 -9.93 11.01 0.04
CA LYS A 116 -9.66 10.83 1.47
C LYS A 116 -9.27 9.39 1.74
N VAL A 117 -8.46 9.18 2.77
CA VAL A 117 -8.08 7.84 3.21
C VAL A 117 -8.63 7.63 4.61
N ARG A 118 -9.53 6.66 4.76
CA ARG A 118 -10.07 6.26 6.07
C ARG A 118 -9.08 5.30 6.73
N LEU A 119 -8.60 5.68 7.91
CA LEU A 119 -7.76 4.85 8.76
C LEU A 119 -8.63 4.11 9.78
N PHE A 120 -8.11 3.00 10.31
CA PHE A 120 -8.75 2.23 11.39
C PHE A 120 -10.21 1.86 11.10
N TYR A 121 -10.51 1.48 9.85
CA TYR A 121 -11.86 1.06 9.42
C TYR A 121 -12.44 -0.14 10.20
N ASP A 122 -11.64 -0.78 11.06
CA ASP A 122 -12.09 -1.89 11.90
C ASP A 122 -12.98 -1.41 13.07
N GLU A 123 -13.07 -0.10 13.31
CA GLU A 123 -13.94 0.49 14.33
C GLU A 123 -15.37 0.68 13.80
N GLU A 124 -16.34 -0.01 14.42
CA GLU A 124 -17.78 0.08 14.10
C GLU A 124 -18.39 1.47 14.41
N ASN A 125 -17.70 2.30 15.20
CA ASN A 125 -18.22 3.61 15.58
C ASN A 125 -17.99 4.65 14.47
N GLU A 126 -19.06 4.97 13.76
CA GLU A 126 -19.09 5.97 12.70
C GLU A 126 -18.71 7.40 13.16
N GLU A 127 -18.79 7.70 14.48
CA GLU A 127 -18.38 8.99 15.05
C GLU A 127 -16.85 9.14 15.19
N ASN A 128 -16.10 8.03 15.16
CA ASN A 128 -14.64 8.00 15.37
C ASN A 128 -13.82 7.86 14.08
N LYS A 129 -14.43 8.13 12.92
CA LYS A 129 -13.73 7.97 11.64
C LYS A 129 -12.52 8.90 11.56
N THR A 130 -11.35 8.27 11.43
CA THR A 130 -10.10 8.98 11.22
C THR A 130 -9.81 9.08 9.73
N PHE A 131 -9.59 10.30 9.24
CA PHE A 131 -9.26 10.56 7.84
C PHE A 131 -7.96 11.33 7.69
N ILE A 132 -7.26 11.05 6.60
CA ILE A 132 -6.24 11.92 6.02
C ILE A 132 -6.69 12.31 4.61
N TYR A 133 -6.32 13.51 4.16
CA TYR A 133 -6.93 14.11 2.97
C TYR A 133 -5.95 14.23 1.83
N GLY A 134 -6.37 13.88 0.61
CA GLY A 134 -5.55 13.97 -0.59
C GLY A 134 -5.03 15.38 -0.84
N TYR A 135 -3.74 15.46 -1.20
CA TYR A 135 -3.05 16.70 -1.48
C TYR A 135 -2.44 16.72 -2.88
N LYS A 136 -1.66 15.71 -3.28
CA LYS A 136 -1.09 15.62 -4.63
C LYS A 136 -0.70 14.19 -5.02
N LEU A 137 -0.69 13.90 -6.32
CA LEU A 137 0.04 12.75 -6.85
C LEU A 137 1.54 13.08 -6.79
N LEU A 138 2.31 12.25 -6.10
CA LEU A 138 3.74 12.46 -5.90
C LEU A 138 4.54 11.79 -7.01
N GLU A 139 4.25 10.51 -7.27
CA GLU A 139 5.07 9.68 -8.15
C GLU A 139 4.22 8.62 -8.87
N THR A 140 4.65 8.29 -10.08
CA THR A 140 4.16 7.16 -10.88
C THR A 140 5.34 6.53 -11.60
N ASP A 141 5.23 5.24 -11.92
CA ASP A 141 6.18 4.58 -12.81
C ASP A 141 5.94 5.05 -14.25
N LYS A 142 6.91 5.78 -14.82
CA LYS A 142 6.81 6.36 -16.18
C LYS A 142 7.74 5.67 -17.18
N GLU A 143 8.19 4.46 -16.88
CA GLU A 143 9.16 3.76 -17.72
C GLU A 143 8.50 3.31 -19.04
N ILE A 144 9.12 3.70 -20.16
CA ILE A 144 8.61 3.37 -21.49
C ILE A 144 8.68 1.85 -21.69
N ASN A 145 7.58 1.25 -22.18
CA ASN A 145 7.40 -0.18 -22.42
C ASN A 145 7.28 -1.06 -21.15
N ILE A 146 7.21 -0.48 -19.95
CA ILE A 146 6.84 -1.21 -18.74
C ILE A 146 5.47 -0.74 -18.30
N GLN A 147 4.47 -1.60 -18.46
CA GLN A 147 3.14 -1.36 -17.90
C GLN A 147 3.23 -1.48 -16.39
N SER A 148 3.08 -0.35 -15.71
CA SER A 148 2.98 -0.27 -14.27
C SER A 148 1.88 0.71 -13.91
N ASP A 149 1.12 0.33 -12.91
CA ASP A 149 0.06 1.12 -12.32
C ASP A 149 0.43 1.60 -10.93
N TRP A 150 1.65 1.32 -10.45
CA TRP A 150 2.07 1.80 -9.14
C TRP A 150 2.05 3.33 -9.10
N CYS A 151 1.57 3.88 -7.98
CA CYS A 151 1.73 5.29 -7.69
C CYS A 151 1.84 5.58 -6.20
N SER A 152 2.27 6.80 -5.89
CA SER A 152 2.20 7.36 -4.55
C SER A 152 1.48 8.70 -4.55
N VAL A 153 0.60 8.87 -3.58
CA VAL A 153 -0.14 10.12 -3.33
C VAL A 153 0.26 10.67 -1.98
N GLU A 154 0.39 11.99 -1.89
CA GLU A 154 0.53 12.68 -0.61
C GLU A 154 -0.85 13.04 -0.07
N CYS A 155 -1.04 12.72 1.21
CA CYS A 155 -2.16 13.14 2.02
C CYS A 155 -1.69 14.05 3.15
N VAL A 156 -2.61 14.83 3.71
CA VAL A 156 -2.35 15.78 4.78
C VAL A 156 -3.26 15.51 5.98
N THR A 157 -2.70 15.69 7.18
CA THR A 157 -3.46 15.75 8.44
C THR A 157 -2.87 16.81 9.38
N HIS A 158 -3.74 17.36 10.22
CA HIS A 158 -3.38 18.26 11.32
C HIS A 158 -3.42 17.56 12.68
N ASP A 159 -3.88 16.31 12.72
CA ASP A 159 -3.91 15.53 13.95
C ASP A 159 -2.50 15.03 14.27
N MET A 160 -1.77 15.81 15.06
CA MET A 160 -0.41 15.47 15.44
C MET A 160 -0.33 14.30 16.43
N LYS A 161 -1.43 13.92 17.09
CA LYS A 161 -1.47 12.70 17.91
C LYS A 161 -1.53 11.46 17.01
N LEU A 162 -2.41 11.50 16.00
CA LEU A 162 -2.46 10.48 14.95
C LEU A 162 -1.09 10.33 14.26
N VAL A 163 -0.44 11.44 13.92
CA VAL A 163 0.90 11.41 13.31
C VAL A 163 1.92 10.70 14.21
N GLN A 164 1.92 10.99 15.50
CA GLN A 164 2.83 10.34 16.45
C GLN A 164 2.56 8.83 16.55
N GLU A 165 1.29 8.42 16.55
CA GLU A 165 0.92 7.01 16.56
C GLU A 165 1.38 6.29 15.29
N LEU A 166 1.09 6.86 14.12
CA LEU A 166 1.46 6.28 12.83
C LEU A 166 2.98 6.22 12.65
N GLU A 167 3.73 7.24 13.10
CA GLU A 167 5.20 7.20 13.11
C GLU A 167 5.74 6.07 13.98
N ALA A 168 5.16 5.84 15.16
CA ALA A 168 5.54 4.72 16.03
C ALA A 168 5.27 3.37 15.35
N LYS A 169 4.10 3.22 14.70
CA LYS A 169 3.77 2.00 13.93
C LYS A 169 4.68 1.80 12.72
N LEU A 170 5.01 2.86 11.98
CA LEU A 170 5.91 2.80 10.83
C LEU A 170 7.33 2.41 11.23
N ASN A 171 7.87 3.02 12.30
CA ASN A 171 9.19 2.65 12.83
C ASN A 171 9.22 1.19 13.28
N LYS A 172 8.19 0.74 14.00
CA LYS A 172 8.10 -0.65 14.45
C LYS A 172 7.94 -1.62 13.27
N TYR A 173 7.13 -1.27 12.27
CA TYR A 173 7.00 -2.03 11.03
C TYR A 173 8.36 -2.22 10.36
N MET A 174 9.15 -1.15 10.19
CA MET A 174 10.48 -1.22 9.56
C MET A 174 11.47 -2.08 10.36
N GLU A 175 11.48 -1.95 11.68
CA GLU A 175 12.29 -2.76 12.59
C GLU A 175 11.96 -4.26 12.43
N LEU A 176 10.69 -4.62 12.55
CA LEU A 176 10.21 -5.99 12.46
C LEU A 176 10.42 -6.58 11.06
N GLN A 177 10.27 -5.79 10.00
CA GLN A 177 10.54 -6.23 8.64
C GLN A 177 12.01 -6.63 8.48
N GLY A 178 12.94 -5.88 9.08
CA GLY A 178 14.37 -6.21 9.08
C GLY A 178 14.69 -7.50 9.85
N GLU A 179 14.02 -7.74 10.98
CA GLU A 179 14.12 -9.00 11.72
C GLU A 179 13.59 -10.20 10.92
N ILE A 180 12.40 -10.06 10.35
CA ILE A 180 11.76 -11.09 9.53
C ILE A 180 12.61 -11.41 8.30
N TYR A 181 13.15 -10.39 7.63
CA TYR A 181 14.05 -10.58 6.48
C TYR A 181 15.33 -11.35 6.84
N ARG A 182 15.99 -11.02 7.96
CA ARG A 182 17.18 -11.78 8.40
C ARG A 182 16.82 -13.24 8.69
N LYS A 183 15.74 -13.46 9.42
CA LYS A 183 15.27 -14.81 9.76
C LYS A 183 14.85 -15.61 8.53
N SER A 184 14.26 -14.97 7.53
CA SER A 184 13.86 -15.65 6.31
C SER A 184 15.08 -16.13 5.50
N LYS A 185 16.20 -15.38 5.55
CA LYS A 185 17.48 -15.84 4.98
C LYS A 185 18.05 -17.03 5.75
N GLU A 186 18.03 -17.00 7.08
CA GLU A 186 18.47 -18.12 7.93
C GLU A 186 17.67 -19.40 7.65
N LEU A 187 16.36 -19.28 7.46
CA LEU A 187 15.46 -20.41 7.19
C LEU A 187 15.35 -20.77 5.70
N SER A 188 15.98 -20.00 4.80
CA SER A 188 15.84 -20.14 3.35
C SER A 188 14.37 -20.17 2.88
N LEU A 189 13.52 -19.33 3.47
CA LEU A 189 12.11 -19.16 3.12
C LEU A 189 11.90 -17.82 2.41
N ASN A 190 11.15 -17.81 1.30
CA ASN A 190 10.97 -16.61 0.47
C ASN A 190 9.66 -16.56 -0.34
N ASP A 191 8.71 -17.45 -0.04
CA ASP A 191 7.54 -17.70 -0.88
C ASP A 191 6.23 -17.15 -0.30
N LEU A 192 6.14 -16.98 1.02
CA LEU A 192 4.96 -16.42 1.69
C LEU A 192 4.61 -15.01 1.19
N VAL A 193 3.35 -14.84 0.80
CA VAL A 193 2.76 -13.57 0.39
C VAL A 193 1.57 -13.24 1.29
N ILE A 194 1.59 -12.05 1.90
CA ILE A 194 0.49 -11.53 2.72
C ILE A 194 0.01 -10.21 2.13
N ILE A 195 -1.30 -10.09 1.93
CA ILE A 195 -1.96 -8.91 1.38
C ILE A 195 -2.98 -8.43 2.40
N ILE A 196 -2.93 -7.15 2.73
CA ILE A 196 -3.88 -6.51 3.67
C ILE A 196 -4.58 -5.36 2.95
N GLY A 197 -5.91 -5.39 2.88
CA GLY A 197 -6.67 -4.46 2.06
C GLY A 197 -8.12 -4.26 2.47
N HIS A 198 -8.82 -3.41 1.73
CA HIS A 198 -10.25 -3.09 1.87
C HIS A 198 -11.02 -3.51 0.61
N PRO A 199 -11.34 -4.81 0.44
CA PRO A 199 -12.08 -5.28 -0.72
C PRO A 199 -13.40 -4.53 -0.87
N HIS A 200 -13.59 -3.85 -2.00
CA HIS A 200 -14.82 -3.12 -2.33
C HIS A 200 -15.22 -2.06 -1.28
N GLY A 201 -14.25 -1.50 -0.55
CA GLY A 201 -14.50 -0.52 0.49
C GLY A 201 -15.14 -1.09 1.77
N GLY A 202 -15.08 -2.41 1.94
CA GLY A 202 -15.54 -3.11 3.14
C GLY A 202 -14.49 -3.18 4.25
N PRO A 203 -14.75 -4.03 5.26
CA PRO A 203 -13.81 -4.31 6.34
C PRO A 203 -12.43 -4.71 5.84
N LYS A 204 -11.40 -4.43 6.64
CA LYS A 204 -10.05 -4.83 6.30
C LYS A 204 -9.95 -6.35 6.28
N MET A 205 -9.45 -6.88 5.18
CA MET A 205 -9.23 -8.32 4.99
C MET A 205 -7.75 -8.61 4.85
N ILE A 206 -7.37 -9.81 5.27
CA ILE A 206 -6.00 -10.31 5.17
C ILE A 206 -6.03 -11.60 4.37
N SER A 207 -5.25 -11.64 3.31
CA SER A 207 -5.11 -12.79 2.43
C SER A 207 -3.70 -13.34 2.53
N VAL A 208 -3.58 -14.64 2.79
CA VAL A 208 -2.30 -15.35 2.95
C VAL A 208 -2.20 -16.37 1.84
N GLY A 209 -1.08 -16.37 1.14
CA GLY A 209 -0.80 -17.24 0.01
C GLY A 209 0.69 -17.31 -0.25
N GLU A 210 1.05 -17.76 -1.44
CA GLU A 210 2.43 -17.91 -1.90
C GLU A 210 2.58 -17.32 -3.30
N HIS A 211 3.76 -16.78 -3.60
CA HIS A 211 4.04 -16.33 -4.96
C HIS A 211 4.26 -17.53 -5.88
N THR A 212 3.62 -17.54 -7.02
CA THR A 212 3.71 -18.61 -8.03
C THR A 212 4.75 -18.28 -9.10
N ASN A 213 4.99 -17.00 -9.35
CA ASN A 213 5.94 -16.55 -10.35
C ASN A 213 6.44 -15.12 -10.03
N LYS A 214 7.69 -14.84 -10.40
CA LYS A 214 8.33 -13.53 -10.29
C LYS A 214 8.87 -13.16 -11.66
N LYS A 215 8.36 -12.06 -12.22
CA LYS A 215 8.81 -11.55 -13.51
C LYS A 215 9.77 -10.39 -13.28
N ILE A 216 11.02 -10.56 -13.70
CA ILE A 216 12.00 -9.47 -13.78
C ILE A 216 11.71 -8.68 -15.05
N LEU A 217 11.40 -7.39 -14.90
CA LEU A 217 11.01 -6.51 -16.00
C LEU A 217 12.20 -5.68 -16.48
N LYS A 218 13.06 -5.25 -15.55
CA LYS A 218 14.23 -4.43 -15.85
C LYS A 218 15.24 -4.54 -14.72
N GLU A 219 16.52 -4.70 -15.07
CA GLU A 219 17.62 -4.50 -14.13
C GLU A 219 18.01 -3.02 -14.10
N VAL A 220 18.23 -2.50 -12.90
CA VAL A 220 18.56 -1.12 -12.62
C VAL A 220 19.91 -1.09 -11.88
N ARG A 221 20.58 0.07 -11.91
CA ARG A 221 21.86 0.27 -11.22
C ARG A 221 21.74 -0.03 -9.72
N ASN A 222 22.88 -0.31 -9.09
CA ASN A 222 22.99 -0.54 -7.65
C ASN A 222 22.25 -1.80 -7.16
N TYR A 223 22.32 -2.88 -7.95
CA TYR A 223 21.72 -4.17 -7.62
C TYR A 223 20.21 -4.07 -7.40
N GLN A 224 19.53 -3.27 -8.21
CA GLN A 224 18.09 -3.11 -8.17
C GLN A 224 17.44 -3.77 -9.37
N GLN A 225 16.26 -4.33 -9.18
CA GLN A 225 15.46 -4.89 -10.25
C GLN A 225 14.02 -4.43 -10.10
N TRP A 226 13.43 -4.04 -11.22
CA TRP A 226 11.99 -3.84 -11.32
C TRP A 226 11.37 -5.19 -11.61
N CYS A 227 10.46 -5.61 -10.75
CA CYS A 227 9.78 -6.88 -10.91
C CYS A 227 8.30 -6.78 -10.56
N SER A 228 7.55 -7.79 -10.97
CA SER A 228 6.20 -8.03 -10.52
C SER A 228 6.04 -9.48 -10.08
N TYR A 229 5.08 -9.71 -9.20
CA TYR A 229 4.76 -11.02 -8.66
C TYR A 229 3.38 -11.46 -9.08
N GLU A 230 3.29 -12.77 -9.23
CA GLU A 230 2.08 -13.54 -9.41
C GLU A 230 1.93 -14.41 -8.16
N TYR A 231 0.72 -14.51 -7.61
CA TYR A 231 0.48 -15.22 -6.34
C TYR A 231 -0.93 -15.81 -6.27
N ASP A 232 -1.11 -16.81 -5.42
CA ASP A 232 -2.38 -17.56 -5.29
C ASP A 232 -3.34 -17.02 -4.22
N ASN A 233 -2.99 -15.89 -3.59
CA ASN A 233 -3.80 -15.20 -2.60
C ASN A 233 -5.23 -15.00 -3.12
N ILE A 234 -6.23 -15.21 -2.25
CA ILE A 234 -7.62 -14.87 -2.55
C ILE A 234 -7.73 -13.35 -2.51
N THR A 235 -7.75 -12.72 -3.67
CA THR A 235 -7.95 -11.29 -3.85
C THR A 235 -8.98 -11.04 -4.97
N CYS A 236 -9.33 -9.78 -5.18
CA CYS A 236 -10.26 -9.32 -6.20
C CYS A 236 -9.87 -7.90 -6.63
N PHE A 237 -10.44 -7.38 -7.71
CA PHE A 237 -10.24 -5.98 -8.12
C PHE A 237 -10.59 -4.97 -7.00
N GLY A 238 -11.52 -5.32 -6.11
CA GLY A 238 -11.84 -4.51 -4.93
C GLY A 238 -10.68 -4.31 -3.95
N ASN A 239 -9.62 -5.14 -3.99
CA ASN A 239 -8.42 -5.00 -3.16
C ASN A 239 -7.33 -4.13 -3.81
N SER A 240 -7.60 -3.49 -4.95
CA SER A 240 -6.61 -2.68 -5.67
C SER A 240 -5.89 -1.69 -4.75
N GLY A 241 -4.57 -1.64 -4.86
CA GLY A 241 -3.70 -0.78 -4.06
C GLY A 241 -3.29 -1.36 -2.70
N SER A 242 -3.74 -2.56 -2.34
CA SER A 242 -3.38 -3.18 -1.05
C SER A 242 -1.87 -3.40 -0.95
N PRO A 243 -1.21 -3.06 0.17
CA PRO A 243 0.19 -3.44 0.36
C PRO A 243 0.38 -4.95 0.33
N ILE A 244 1.50 -5.36 -0.27
CA ILE A 244 1.93 -6.75 -0.33
C ILE A 244 3.20 -6.90 0.52
N PHE A 245 3.18 -7.86 1.43
CA PHE A 245 4.36 -8.36 2.11
C PHE A 245 4.80 -9.67 1.48
N ILE A 246 6.03 -9.72 0.96
CA ILE A 246 6.64 -10.92 0.39
C ILE A 246 7.82 -11.32 1.28
N LEU A 247 7.78 -12.52 1.84
CA LEU A 247 8.83 -13.01 2.72
C LEU A 247 10.15 -13.13 1.95
N GLY A 248 11.27 -12.76 2.57
CA GLY A 248 12.59 -12.83 1.91
C GLY A 248 12.89 -11.70 0.93
N GLN A 249 11.96 -10.77 0.73
CA GLN A 249 12.19 -9.53 0.00
C GLN A 249 12.99 -8.53 0.86
N PRO A 250 14.07 -7.93 0.34
CA PRO A 250 14.81 -6.91 1.07
C PRO A 250 14.01 -5.62 1.26
N LEU A 251 14.37 -4.84 2.28
CA LEU A 251 13.74 -3.57 2.64
C LEU A 251 13.93 -2.53 1.52
N CYS A 252 13.01 -2.47 0.55
CA CYS A 252 12.92 -1.37 -0.39
C CYS A 252 11.87 -0.34 0.07
N GLY A 253 11.97 0.88 -0.44
CA GLY A 253 10.94 1.90 -0.24
C GLY A 253 11.14 2.89 0.90
N PHE A 254 11.75 2.52 2.03
CA PHE A 254 11.69 3.35 3.25
C PHE A 254 12.70 4.52 3.31
N GLY A 255 12.81 5.30 2.24
CA GLY A 255 13.72 6.45 2.15
C GLY A 255 15.05 6.19 1.44
N TYR A 256 15.25 4.99 0.88
CA TYR A 256 16.31 4.75 -0.10
C TYR A 256 15.90 5.37 -1.44
N TRP A 257 16.80 6.17 -2.02
CA TRP A 257 16.54 7.11 -3.12
C TRP A 257 15.99 6.52 -4.43
N PHE A 258 15.84 5.19 -4.56
CA PHE A 258 15.54 4.54 -5.85
C PHE A 258 14.62 3.31 -5.79
N GLY A 259 13.74 3.16 -4.78
CA GLY A 259 12.80 2.02 -4.80
C GLY A 259 11.46 2.28 -4.13
N HIS A 260 10.45 1.52 -4.54
CA HIS A 260 9.10 1.52 -3.97
C HIS A 260 8.58 0.08 -3.81
N PRO A 261 7.63 -0.14 -2.87
CA PRO A 261 7.06 -1.46 -2.63
C PRO A 261 6.10 -1.89 -3.74
N HIS A 262 5.68 -3.16 -3.67
CA HIS A 262 4.60 -3.70 -4.49
C HIS A 262 3.23 -3.43 -3.85
N ASN A 263 2.23 -3.15 -4.68
CA ASN A 263 0.83 -3.12 -4.30
C ASN A 263 0.03 -4.16 -5.10
N HIS A 264 -1.11 -4.63 -4.60
CA HIS A 264 -2.01 -5.48 -5.39
C HIS A 264 -2.61 -4.66 -6.53
N SER A 265 -2.47 -5.12 -7.76
CA SER A 265 -2.96 -4.43 -8.96
C SER A 265 -4.26 -5.04 -9.47
N LYS A 266 -4.21 -6.29 -9.94
CA LYS A 266 -5.34 -6.97 -10.61
C LYS A 266 -5.33 -8.47 -10.36
N CYS A 267 -6.44 -9.12 -10.69
CA CYS A 267 -6.59 -10.57 -10.69
C CYS A 267 -6.06 -11.19 -11.98
N PHE A 268 -5.77 -12.50 -11.96
CA PHE A 268 -5.47 -13.25 -13.17
C PHE A 268 -6.70 -13.36 -14.06
N THR A 269 -6.49 -13.23 -15.37
CA THR A 269 -7.44 -13.71 -16.36
C THR A 269 -6.77 -14.76 -17.24
N VAL A 270 -7.37 -15.94 -17.33
CA VAL A 270 -7.00 -16.99 -18.29
C VAL A 270 -8.22 -17.22 -19.16
N ASP A 271 -8.05 -17.07 -20.48
CA ASP A 271 -9.16 -17.15 -21.45
C ASP A 271 -10.37 -16.27 -21.07
N GLU A 272 -10.08 -15.02 -20.67
CA GLU A 272 -11.04 -14.01 -20.21
C GLU A 272 -11.82 -14.36 -18.93
N LYS A 273 -11.49 -15.47 -18.25
CA LYS A 273 -12.06 -15.85 -16.96
C LYS A 273 -11.13 -15.47 -15.82
N GLU A 274 -11.67 -14.82 -14.80
CA GLU A 274 -10.93 -14.57 -13.57
C GLU A 274 -10.57 -15.90 -12.90
N VAL A 275 -9.27 -16.12 -12.70
CA VAL A 275 -8.73 -17.28 -11.99
C VAL A 275 -8.29 -16.83 -10.61
N LYS A 276 -8.38 -17.72 -9.63
CA LYS A 276 -7.90 -17.47 -8.27
C LYS A 276 -6.43 -17.02 -8.29
N GLY A 277 -6.16 -15.89 -7.63
CA GLY A 277 -4.84 -15.30 -7.50
C GLY A 277 -4.82 -13.84 -7.94
N GLY A 278 -3.65 -13.21 -7.89
CA GLY A 278 -3.47 -11.86 -8.37
C GLY A 278 -2.04 -11.56 -8.78
N CYS A 279 -1.86 -10.37 -9.34
CA CYS A 279 -0.55 -9.83 -9.64
C CYS A 279 -0.31 -8.53 -8.89
N SER A 280 0.95 -8.30 -8.56
CA SER A 280 1.39 -7.02 -8.03
C SER A 280 1.50 -5.98 -9.15
N SER A 281 1.48 -4.71 -8.75
CA SER A 281 2.13 -3.63 -9.48
C SER A 281 3.63 -3.92 -9.63
N VAL A 282 4.31 -3.13 -10.45
CA VAL A 282 5.77 -3.12 -10.42
C VAL A 282 6.23 -2.64 -9.05
N GLY A 283 7.33 -3.21 -8.57
CA GLY A 283 8.06 -2.75 -7.41
C GLY A 283 9.54 -2.92 -7.64
N VAL A 284 10.34 -2.23 -6.83
CA VAL A 284 11.80 -2.23 -6.97
C VAL A 284 12.41 -3.02 -5.84
N GLU A 285 13.15 -4.06 -6.18
CA GLU A 285 13.84 -4.90 -5.23
C GLU A 285 15.34 -4.74 -5.33
N HIS A 286 16.01 -4.77 -4.18
CA HIS A 286 17.44 -5.04 -4.18
C HIS A 286 17.66 -6.54 -4.37
N PHE A 287 18.66 -6.92 -5.15
CA PHE A 287 19.19 -8.28 -5.11
C PHE A 287 20.57 -8.23 -4.48
N VAL A 288 20.91 -9.25 -3.70
CA VAL A 288 22.26 -9.44 -3.18
C VAL A 288 22.84 -10.58 -4.01
N GLU A 289 23.93 -10.34 -4.74
CA GLU A 289 24.70 -11.43 -5.34
C GLU A 289 25.15 -12.35 -4.20
N THR A 290 24.63 -13.57 -4.18
CA THR A 290 25.17 -14.64 -3.35
C THR A 290 26.45 -15.11 -4.02
N ASN A 291 27.59 -14.68 -3.48
CA ASN A 291 28.89 -15.30 -3.75
C ASN A 291 28.93 -16.74 -3.21
#